data_AF-A0A830BLB8-F1
#
_entry.id   AF-A0A830BLB8-F1
#
_cell.length_a   1.000
_cell.length_b   1.000
_cell.length_c   1.000
_cell.angle_alpha   90.00
_cell.angle_beta   90.00
_cell.angle_gamma   90.00
#
_symmetry.space_group_name_H-M   'P 1'
#
loop_
_entity.id
_entity.type
_entity.pdbx_description
1 polymer ?
#
loop_
_entity_poly.entity_id
_entity_poly.type
_entity_poly.pdbx_seq_one_letter_code
_entity_poly.pdbx_strand_id
1 'polypeptide(L)'
;MGSTAVTKFLPILAAFLLSAATAHDVSPFCTNATTAPDDKHICTQLVCGAKTWPEAMTNAIKGVIEIANTVKPKVVDCVGANLPSELMPKAKESITSGCRVSFETYVHNLEQCIGFVKHDPTSSLETYLSGSTFFDCKDGLDEFQLSFPEVNHFYHRTIKLANILVSIYNTKPKKTKC
;
A
#
# COMPACT_ATOMS: atom_id res chain seq x y z
N MET A 1 74.16 7.17 -36.33
CA MET A 1 73.62 5.83 -36.02
C MET A 1 73.16 5.85 -34.57
N GLY A 2 71.89 5.52 -34.29
CA GLY A 2 71.26 5.38 -32.96
C GLY A 2 70.71 6.69 -32.39
N SER A 3 69.39 6.92 -32.37
CA SER A 3 68.36 6.41 -31.42
C SER A 3 68.40 7.19 -30.09
N THR A 4 67.35 7.78 -29.53
CA THR A 4 65.93 7.39 -29.45
C THR A 4 65.06 8.63 -29.11
N ALA A 5 63.88 8.76 -29.76
CA ALA A 5 62.83 9.68 -29.34
C ALA A 5 61.95 8.98 -28.27
N VAL A 6 61.81 9.61 -27.10
CA VAL A 6 61.01 9.10 -25.98
C VAL A 6 59.57 9.58 -26.15
N THR A 7 58.71 8.70 -26.65
CA THR A 7 57.25 8.93 -26.73
C THR A 7 56.64 8.80 -25.34
N LYS A 8 56.23 9.92 -24.75
CA LYS A 8 55.51 9.95 -23.46
C LYS A 8 54.04 9.57 -23.68
N PHE A 9 53.66 8.36 -23.27
CA PHE A 9 52.27 7.97 -23.11
C PHE A 9 51.69 8.62 -21.84
N LEU A 10 50.66 9.46 -21.99
CA LEU A 10 49.80 9.88 -20.87
C LEU A 10 48.74 8.79 -20.62
N PRO A 11 48.57 8.30 -19.38
CA PRO A 11 47.44 7.45 -19.04
C PRO A 11 46.19 8.32 -18.84
N ILE A 12 45.16 8.06 -19.64
CA ILE A 12 43.80 8.59 -19.45
C ILE A 12 43.22 7.88 -18.22
N LEU A 13 43.19 8.54 -17.07
CA LEU A 13 42.37 8.11 -15.93
C LEU A 13 40.90 8.39 -16.27
N ALA A 14 40.20 7.36 -16.79
CA ALA A 14 38.75 7.37 -16.83
C ALA A 14 38.24 7.13 -15.40
N ALA A 15 37.89 8.20 -14.70
CA ALA A 15 37.18 8.13 -13.43
C ALA A 15 35.75 7.64 -13.70
N PHE A 16 35.53 6.33 -13.56
CA PHE A 16 34.19 5.77 -13.46
C PHE A 16 33.60 6.19 -12.11
N LEU A 17 32.82 7.26 -12.11
CA LEU A 17 31.87 7.56 -11.05
C LEU A 17 30.77 6.49 -11.11
N LEU A 18 30.99 5.36 -10.44
CA LEU A 18 29.95 4.44 -10.06
C LEU A 18 29.07 5.17 -9.04
N SER A 19 28.01 5.82 -9.53
CA SER A 19 26.88 6.19 -8.69
C SER A 19 26.32 4.91 -8.09
N ALA A 20 26.72 4.60 -6.85
CA ALA A 20 26.07 3.60 -6.04
C ALA A 20 24.64 4.08 -5.81
N ALA A 21 23.71 3.64 -6.67
CA ALA A 21 22.31 3.68 -6.34
C ALA A 21 22.18 2.92 -5.01
N THR A 22 21.82 3.63 -3.93
CA THR A 22 21.51 3.00 -2.66
C THR A 22 20.35 2.05 -2.92
N ALA A 23 20.64 0.76 -3.08
CA ALA A 23 19.62 -0.26 -3.01
C ALA A 23 18.97 -0.06 -1.65
N HIS A 24 17.74 0.46 -1.63
CA HIS A 24 16.96 0.49 -0.41
C HIS A 24 16.80 -0.96 0.01
N ASP A 25 17.49 -1.36 1.08
CA ASP A 25 17.43 -2.71 1.59
C ASP A 25 15.96 -3.06 1.85
N VAL A 26 15.45 -3.98 1.03
CA VAL A 26 14.07 -4.45 1.13
C VAL A 26 13.95 -5.20 2.46
N SER A 27 12.94 -4.86 3.26
CA SER A 27 12.68 -5.57 4.50
C SER A 27 12.51 -7.07 4.24
N PRO A 28 13.02 -7.97 5.12
CA PRO A 28 12.83 -9.41 4.98
C PRO A 28 11.35 -9.81 4.99
N PHE A 29 10.46 -8.98 5.56
CA PHE A 29 9.02 -9.20 5.55
C PHE A 29 8.34 -8.81 4.22
N CYS A 30 9.09 -8.18 3.32
CA CYS A 30 8.58 -7.57 2.08
C CYS A 30 9.12 -8.25 0.80
N THR A 31 9.88 -9.34 0.93
CA THR A 31 10.47 -10.03 -0.23
C THR A 31 9.41 -10.59 -1.19
N ASN A 32 8.24 -10.93 -0.65
CA ASN A 32 7.12 -11.54 -1.37
C ASN A 32 6.12 -10.52 -1.93
N ALA A 33 6.32 -9.22 -1.69
CA ALA A 33 5.47 -8.16 -2.21
C ALA A 33 5.84 -7.88 -3.69
N THR A 34 5.34 -8.69 -4.62
CA THR A 34 5.80 -8.71 -6.03
C THR A 34 4.70 -8.46 -7.06
N THR A 35 3.51 -8.02 -6.65
CA THR A 35 2.38 -7.86 -7.58
C THR A 35 2.59 -6.67 -8.53
N ALA A 36 3.24 -5.61 -8.07
CA ALA A 36 3.64 -4.44 -8.84
C ALA A 36 5.12 -4.07 -8.60
N PRO A 37 5.78 -3.33 -9.52
CA PRO A 37 7.20 -3.01 -9.43
C PRO A 37 7.64 -2.30 -8.14
N ASP A 38 6.75 -1.50 -7.55
CA ASP A 38 6.99 -0.66 -6.37
C ASP A 38 6.49 -1.27 -5.04
N ASP A 39 5.87 -2.46 -5.07
CA ASP A 39 5.26 -3.08 -3.88
C ASP A 39 6.28 -3.34 -2.77
N LYS A 40 7.49 -3.84 -3.11
CA LYS A 40 8.56 -4.07 -2.13
C LYS A 40 8.97 -2.79 -1.42
N HIS A 41 8.99 -1.68 -2.14
CA HIS A 41 9.36 -0.38 -1.60
C HIS A 41 8.28 0.14 -0.66
N ILE A 42 7.01 0.15 -1.12
CA ILE A 42 5.86 0.55 -0.29
C ILE A 42 5.77 -0.33 0.96
N CYS A 43 5.90 -1.65 0.81
CA CYS A 43 5.93 -2.58 1.92
C CYS A 43 7.05 -2.24 2.92
N THR A 44 8.26 -1.96 2.43
CA THR A 44 9.42 -1.66 3.28
C THR A 44 9.20 -0.38 4.09
N GLN A 45 8.56 0.64 3.49
CA GLN A 45 8.14 1.85 4.21
C GLN A 45 7.10 1.52 5.29
N LEU A 46 6.07 0.74 4.94
CA LEU A 46 4.96 0.37 5.82
C LEU A 46 5.41 -0.43 7.06
N VAL A 47 6.34 -1.38 6.90
CA VAL A 47 6.84 -2.17 8.05
C VAL A 47 7.77 -1.36 8.96
N CYS A 48 8.29 -0.21 8.49
CA CYS A 48 9.05 0.75 9.26
C CYS A 48 10.18 0.14 10.11
N GLY A 49 11.05 -0.66 9.48
CA GLY A 49 12.23 -1.23 10.12
C GLY A 49 11.98 -2.32 11.17
N ALA A 50 10.74 -2.84 11.24
CA ALA A 50 10.32 -3.90 12.16
C ALA A 50 11.32 -5.07 12.24
N LYS A 51 11.43 -5.66 13.44
CA LYS A 51 12.33 -6.79 13.73
C LYS A 51 11.59 -8.11 13.92
N THR A 52 10.29 -8.05 14.18
CA THR A 52 9.45 -9.23 14.36
C THR A 52 8.27 -9.21 13.40
N TRP A 53 7.73 -10.39 13.07
CA TRP A 53 6.54 -10.47 12.22
C TRP A 53 5.32 -9.72 12.80
N PRO A 54 4.97 -9.85 14.10
CA PRO A 54 3.85 -9.09 14.67
C PRO A 54 4.04 -7.58 14.57
N GLU A 55 5.26 -7.09 14.78
CA GLU A 55 5.61 -5.68 14.63
C GLU A 55 5.48 -5.22 13.18
N ALA A 56 6.03 -5.98 12.22
CA ALA A 56 5.94 -5.68 10.79
C ALA A 56 4.49 -5.59 10.33
N MET A 57 3.66 -6.55 10.72
CA MET A 57 2.23 -6.57 10.40
C MET A 57 1.49 -5.40 11.04
N THR A 58 1.71 -5.16 12.33
CA THR A 58 1.05 -4.06 13.06
C THR A 58 1.42 -2.70 12.49
N ASN A 59 2.71 -2.47 12.20
CA ASN A 59 3.19 -1.23 11.59
C ASN A 59 2.57 -1.02 10.22
N ALA A 60 2.56 -2.07 9.39
CA ALA A 60 2.00 -1.97 8.05
C ALA A 60 0.50 -1.66 8.07
N ILE A 61 -0.28 -2.33 8.93
CA ILE A 61 -1.71 -2.04 9.08
C ILE A 61 -1.95 -0.59 9.52
N LYS A 62 -1.18 -0.10 10.51
CA LYS A 62 -1.26 1.30 10.96
C LYS A 62 -0.92 2.30 9.86
N GLY A 63 0.12 2.03 9.08
CA GLY A 63 0.49 2.87 7.94
C GLY A 63 -0.60 2.91 6.86
N VAL A 64 -1.29 1.79 6.64
CA VAL A 64 -2.45 1.75 5.72
C VAL A 64 -3.62 2.57 6.26
N ILE A 65 -3.93 2.50 7.56
CA ILE A 65 -4.94 3.35 8.20
C ILE A 65 -4.57 4.85 8.06
N GLU A 66 -3.31 5.21 8.27
CA GLU A 66 -2.83 6.58 8.10
C GLU A 66 -3.00 7.10 6.66
N ILE A 67 -2.64 6.26 5.67
CA ILE A 67 -2.88 6.55 4.25
C ILE A 67 -4.37 6.78 3.99
N ALA A 68 -5.23 5.92 4.52
CA ALA A 68 -6.69 6.03 4.37
C ALA A 68 -7.21 7.35 4.93
N ASN A 69 -6.81 7.69 6.17
CA ASN A 69 -7.22 8.92 6.84
C ASN A 69 -6.73 10.17 6.09
N THR A 70 -5.53 10.12 5.49
CA THR A 70 -4.99 11.23 4.69
C THR A 70 -5.82 11.52 3.45
N VAL A 71 -6.42 10.48 2.84
CA VAL A 71 -7.23 10.64 1.61
C VAL A 71 -8.72 10.82 1.87
N LYS A 72 -9.21 10.54 3.10
CA LYS A 72 -10.61 10.67 3.51
C LYS A 72 -11.28 11.98 3.04
N PRO A 73 -10.66 13.17 3.16
CA PRO A 73 -11.30 14.40 2.71
C PRO A 73 -11.68 14.37 1.22
N LYS A 74 -10.86 13.72 0.39
CA LYS A 74 -11.07 13.67 -1.07
C LYS A 74 -12.03 12.56 -1.50
N VAL A 75 -11.99 11.42 -0.82
CA VAL A 75 -12.68 10.19 -1.26
C VAL A 75 -13.98 9.93 -0.51
N VAL A 76 -14.24 10.67 0.59
CA VAL A 76 -15.47 10.58 1.37
C VAL A 76 -16.09 11.96 1.52
N ASP A 77 -15.37 12.91 2.13
CA ASP A 77 -16.00 14.16 2.60
C ASP A 77 -16.41 15.08 1.44
N CYS A 78 -15.64 15.06 0.35
CA CYS A 78 -15.94 15.82 -0.86
C CYS A 78 -16.89 15.10 -1.84
N VAL A 79 -17.30 13.85 -1.59
CA VAL A 79 -18.15 13.11 -2.55
C VAL A 79 -19.46 13.85 -2.79
N GLY A 80 -20.18 14.18 -1.72
CA GLY A 80 -21.49 14.83 -1.80
C GLY A 80 -21.48 16.17 -2.53
N ALA A 81 -20.42 16.98 -2.33
CA ALA A 81 -20.27 18.30 -2.97
C ALA A 81 -20.02 18.21 -4.49
N ASN A 82 -19.53 17.07 -4.97
CA ASN A 82 -19.20 16.85 -6.37
C ASN A 82 -20.29 16.02 -7.10
N LEU A 83 -21.40 15.70 -6.44
CA LEU A 83 -22.52 14.99 -7.06
C LEU A 83 -23.30 15.93 -8.00
N PRO A 84 -23.73 15.45 -9.18
CA PRO A 84 -24.55 16.22 -10.12
C PRO A 84 -25.79 16.84 -9.45
N SER A 85 -26.14 18.07 -9.84
CA SER A 85 -27.29 18.80 -9.29
C SER A 85 -28.60 18.05 -9.49
N GLU A 86 -28.72 17.34 -10.60
CA GLU A 86 -29.92 16.67 -11.11
C GLU A 86 -30.27 15.40 -10.34
N LEU A 87 -29.32 14.85 -9.57
CA LEU A 87 -29.60 13.67 -8.75
C LEU A 87 -30.65 13.98 -7.69
N MET A 88 -31.60 13.06 -7.54
CA MET A 88 -32.59 13.15 -6.47
C MET A 88 -31.90 13.22 -5.09
N PRO A 89 -32.43 13.99 -4.13
CA PRO A 89 -31.83 14.10 -2.80
C PRO A 89 -31.57 12.75 -2.12
N LYS A 90 -32.49 11.79 -2.30
CA LYS A 90 -32.34 10.43 -1.75
C LYS A 90 -31.14 9.68 -2.35
N ALA A 91 -30.88 9.84 -3.65
CA ALA A 91 -29.71 9.23 -4.30
C ALA A 91 -28.42 9.86 -3.78
N LYS A 92 -28.38 11.19 -3.62
CA LYS A 92 -27.22 11.90 -3.06
C LYS A 92 -26.89 11.43 -1.64
N GLU A 93 -27.91 11.27 -0.80
CA GLU A 93 -27.73 10.75 0.56
C GLU A 93 -27.28 9.29 0.54
N SER A 94 -27.87 8.44 -0.32
CA SER A 94 -27.48 7.03 -0.45
C SER A 94 -26.01 6.88 -0.84
N ILE A 95 -25.54 7.64 -1.83
CA ILE A 95 -24.14 7.61 -2.28
C ILE A 95 -23.21 8.13 -1.18
N THR A 96 -23.52 9.29 -0.61
CA THR A 96 -22.66 9.93 0.39
C THR A 96 -22.56 9.09 1.66
N SER A 97 -23.68 8.54 2.14
CA SER A 97 -23.71 7.66 3.31
C SER A 97 -23.02 6.33 3.04
N GLY A 98 -23.22 5.73 1.86
CA GLY A 98 -22.53 4.52 1.43
C GLY A 98 -21.01 4.69 1.42
N CYS A 99 -20.50 5.79 0.86
CA CYS A 99 -19.06 6.06 0.87
C CYS A 99 -18.48 6.27 2.27
N ARG A 100 -19.22 6.95 3.15
CA ARG A 100 -18.82 7.12 4.55
C ARG A 100 -18.77 5.77 5.29
N VAL A 101 -19.83 4.97 5.18
CA VAL A 101 -19.92 3.65 5.84
C VAL A 101 -18.85 2.70 5.30
N SER A 102 -18.58 2.72 3.99
CA SER A 102 -17.52 1.92 3.37
C SER A 102 -16.14 2.30 3.94
N PHE A 103 -15.89 3.59 4.16
CA PHE A 103 -14.63 4.05 4.74
C PHE A 103 -14.48 3.63 6.20
N GLU A 104 -15.52 3.84 7.00
CA GLU A 104 -15.56 3.45 8.41
C GLU A 104 -15.36 1.94 8.57
N THR A 105 -16.03 1.15 7.73
CA THR A 105 -15.88 -0.32 7.69
C THR A 105 -14.46 -0.73 7.30
N TYR A 106 -13.88 -0.08 6.28
CA TYR A 106 -12.50 -0.33 5.87
C TYR A 106 -11.50 -0.09 7.00
N VAL A 107 -11.58 1.07 7.67
CA VAL A 107 -10.70 1.40 8.80
C VAL A 107 -10.96 0.44 9.98
N HIS A 108 -12.21 0.19 10.33
CA HIS A 108 -12.58 -0.71 11.42
C HIS A 108 -12.02 -2.13 11.21
N ASN A 109 -12.15 -2.68 10.01
CA ASN A 109 -11.63 -4.02 9.69
C ASN A 109 -10.09 -4.08 9.82
N LEU A 110 -9.39 -3.01 9.42
CA LEU A 110 -7.94 -2.91 9.63
C LEU A 110 -7.59 -2.84 11.13
N GLU A 111 -8.36 -2.11 11.94
CA GLU A 111 -8.17 -2.08 13.39
C GLU A 111 -8.40 -3.47 14.03
N GLN A 112 -9.41 -4.22 13.57
CA GLN A 112 -9.63 -5.61 13.99
C GLN A 112 -8.41 -6.50 13.64
N CYS A 113 -7.79 -6.29 12.48
CA CYS A 113 -6.57 -7.01 12.09
C CYS A 113 -5.43 -6.84 13.10
N ILE A 114 -5.27 -5.64 13.70
CA ILE A 114 -4.28 -5.42 14.76
C ILE A 114 -4.57 -6.30 15.98
N GLY A 115 -5.85 -6.49 16.33
CA GLY A 115 -6.28 -7.43 17.36
C GLY A 115 -5.93 -8.88 17.01
N PHE A 116 -6.21 -9.30 15.77
CA PHE A 116 -5.89 -10.66 15.30
C PHE A 116 -4.40 -10.96 15.32
N VAL A 117 -3.54 -10.01 14.95
CA VAL A 117 -2.07 -10.20 15.00
C VAL A 117 -1.60 -10.67 16.39
N LYS A 118 -2.24 -10.20 17.46
CA LYS A 118 -1.88 -10.53 18.84
C LYS A 118 -2.50 -11.81 19.34
N HIS A 119 -3.78 -12.04 19.03
CA HIS A 119 -4.59 -13.04 19.73
C HIS A 119 -5.01 -14.22 18.86
N ASP A 120 -5.18 -14.00 17.55
CA ASP A 120 -5.61 -15.04 16.62
C ASP A 120 -5.08 -14.79 15.20
N PRO A 121 -3.76 -14.90 15.00
CA PRO A 121 -3.13 -14.57 13.72
C PRO A 121 -3.38 -15.64 12.65
N THR A 122 -4.23 -16.64 12.91
CA THR A 122 -4.43 -17.84 12.08
C THR A 122 -5.85 -18.04 11.59
N SER A 123 -6.87 -17.48 12.23
CA SER A 123 -8.27 -17.73 11.84
C SER A 123 -8.80 -16.73 10.81
N SER A 124 -8.74 -15.43 11.12
CA SER A 124 -9.49 -14.40 10.39
C SER A 124 -8.62 -13.29 9.81
N LEU A 125 -7.35 -13.21 10.21
CA LEU A 125 -6.45 -12.12 9.79
C LEU A 125 -6.36 -12.03 8.26
N GLU A 126 -6.06 -13.13 7.56
CA GLU A 126 -5.93 -13.13 6.10
C GLU A 126 -7.24 -12.73 5.39
N THR A 127 -8.38 -13.23 5.88
CA THR A 127 -9.70 -12.90 5.34
C THR A 127 -10.00 -11.40 5.47
N TYR A 128 -9.73 -10.81 6.64
CA TYR A 128 -9.95 -9.38 6.84
C TYR A 128 -8.96 -8.54 6.03
N LEU A 129 -7.69 -8.93 5.95
CA LEU A 129 -6.69 -8.22 5.15
C LEU A 129 -7.06 -8.18 3.66
N SER A 130 -7.55 -9.29 3.11
CA SER A 130 -7.93 -9.39 1.70
C SER A 130 -9.30 -8.78 1.38
N GLY A 131 -10.25 -8.85 2.33
CA GLY A 131 -11.62 -8.33 2.15
C GLY A 131 -11.78 -6.83 2.43
N SER A 132 -10.82 -6.21 3.12
CA SER A 132 -10.89 -4.77 3.43
C SER A 132 -10.53 -3.95 2.20
N THR A 133 -11.54 -3.55 1.42
CA THR A 133 -11.38 -2.67 0.26
C THR A 133 -12.46 -1.59 0.23
N PHE A 134 -12.24 -0.54 -0.56
CA PHE A 134 -13.22 0.55 -0.74
C PHE A 134 -14.27 0.24 -1.82
N PHE A 135 -14.64 -1.04 -1.97
CA PHE A 135 -15.50 -1.53 -3.05
C PHE A 135 -16.90 -0.92 -3.01
N ASP A 136 -17.59 -0.95 -1.86
CA ASP A 136 -18.99 -0.52 -1.77
C ASP A 136 -19.21 0.94 -2.16
N CYS A 137 -18.27 1.85 -1.82
CA CYS A 137 -18.35 3.23 -2.28
C CYS A 137 -18.21 3.33 -3.80
N LYS A 138 -17.26 2.59 -4.38
CA LYS A 138 -17.06 2.57 -5.83
C LYS A 138 -18.28 1.98 -6.54
N ASP A 139 -18.76 0.83 -6.10
CA ASP A 139 -19.92 0.14 -6.69
C ASP A 139 -21.17 1.01 -6.61
N GLY A 140 -21.39 1.67 -5.46
CA GLY A 140 -22.47 2.63 -5.29
C GLY A 140 -22.36 3.86 -6.20
N LEU A 141 -21.16 4.30 -6.61
CA LEU A 141 -21.02 5.36 -7.62
C LEU A 141 -21.28 4.81 -9.03
N ASP A 142 -20.77 3.62 -9.34
CA ASP A 142 -20.92 2.96 -10.63
C ASP A 142 -22.40 2.64 -10.93
N GLU A 143 -23.21 2.29 -9.92
CA GLU A 143 -24.66 2.07 -10.06
C GLU A 143 -25.39 3.30 -10.63
N PHE A 144 -24.94 4.50 -10.27
CA PHE A 144 -25.47 5.76 -10.80
C PHE A 144 -24.67 6.30 -11.98
N GLN A 145 -23.75 5.51 -12.55
CA GLN A 145 -22.88 5.88 -13.67
C GLN A 145 -22.01 7.11 -13.38
N LEU A 146 -21.62 7.27 -12.11
CA LEU A 146 -20.78 8.37 -11.64
C LEU A 146 -19.32 7.92 -11.58
N SER A 147 -18.41 8.73 -12.12
CA SER A 147 -16.97 8.45 -12.08
C SER A 147 -16.22 9.54 -11.33
N PHE A 148 -15.60 9.14 -10.22
CA PHE A 148 -14.83 10.02 -9.35
C PHE A 148 -13.39 9.50 -9.35
N PRO A 149 -12.44 10.18 -10.04
CA PRO A 149 -11.07 9.70 -10.18
C PRO A 149 -10.38 9.39 -8.86
N GLU A 150 -10.60 10.20 -7.83
CA GLU A 150 -10.02 10.02 -6.50
C GLU A 150 -10.55 8.76 -5.81
N VAL A 151 -11.84 8.47 -5.93
CA VAL A 151 -12.47 7.27 -5.38
C VAL A 151 -11.98 6.02 -6.11
N ASN A 152 -11.94 6.06 -7.44
CA ASN A 152 -11.42 4.96 -8.26
C ASN A 152 -9.95 4.66 -7.94
N HIS A 153 -9.13 5.71 -7.87
CA HIS A 153 -7.72 5.58 -7.51
C HIS A 153 -7.55 5.00 -6.11
N PHE A 154 -8.35 5.46 -5.14
CA PHE A 154 -8.29 4.93 -3.78
C PHE A 154 -8.75 3.48 -3.70
N TYR A 155 -9.83 3.09 -4.38
CA TYR A 155 -10.25 1.69 -4.50
C TYR A 155 -9.11 0.79 -4.99
N HIS A 156 -8.49 1.11 -6.11
CA HIS A 156 -7.35 0.35 -6.62
C HIS A 156 -6.16 0.35 -5.66
N ARG A 157 -5.92 1.47 -4.98
CA ARG A 157 -4.90 1.56 -3.93
C ARG A 157 -5.23 0.64 -2.75
N THR A 158 -6.49 0.51 -2.32
CA THR A 158 -6.87 -0.41 -1.24
C THR A 158 -6.58 -1.87 -1.60
N ILE A 159 -6.85 -2.29 -2.84
CA ILE A 159 -6.50 -3.64 -3.33
C ILE A 159 -4.98 -3.86 -3.29
N LYS A 160 -4.21 -2.87 -3.77
CA LYS A 160 -2.75 -2.93 -3.73
C LYS A 160 -2.22 -3.06 -2.30
N LEU A 161 -2.74 -2.25 -1.38
CA LEU A 161 -2.35 -2.29 0.03
C LEU A 161 -2.77 -3.62 0.69
N ALA A 162 -3.95 -4.14 0.38
CA ALA A 162 -4.39 -5.46 0.84
C ALA A 162 -3.43 -6.58 0.38
N ASN A 163 -3.02 -6.57 -0.90
CA ASN A 163 -2.03 -7.53 -1.42
C ASN A 163 -0.68 -7.42 -0.70
N ILE A 164 -0.22 -6.20 -0.42
CA ILE A 164 1.00 -5.98 0.37
C ILE A 164 0.84 -6.55 1.78
N LEU A 165 -0.27 -6.27 2.48
CA LEU A 165 -0.51 -6.79 3.82
C LEU A 165 -0.57 -8.32 3.84
N VAL A 166 -1.24 -8.94 2.85
CA VAL A 166 -1.27 -10.41 2.69
C VAL A 166 0.13 -10.96 2.41
N SER A 167 0.97 -10.27 1.62
CA SER A 167 2.35 -10.71 1.38
C SER A 167 3.19 -10.74 2.66
N ILE A 168 3.03 -9.75 3.54
CA ILE A 168 3.69 -9.72 4.86
C ILE A 168 3.11 -10.83 5.74
N TYR A 169 1.79 -11.06 5.70
CA TYR A 169 1.13 -12.13 6.44
C TYR A 169 1.74 -13.50 6.10
N ASN A 170 2.02 -13.74 4.83
CA ASN A 170 2.64 -14.97 4.35
C ASN A 170 4.09 -15.19 4.81
N THR A 171 4.74 -14.18 5.41
CA THR A 171 6.05 -14.34 6.05
C THR A 171 5.98 -14.79 7.50
N LYS A 172 4.77 -15.02 8.04
CA LYS A 172 4.55 -15.48 9.41
C LYS A 172 5.37 -16.74 9.70
N PRO A 173 6.14 -16.77 10.80
CA PRO A 173 6.87 -17.97 11.21
C PRO A 173 5.90 -19.15 11.39
N LYS A 174 6.21 -20.29 10.74
CA LYS A 174 5.47 -21.54 10.97
C LYS A 174 5.82 -22.05 12.36
N LYS A 175 4.84 -22.51 13.15
CA LYS A 175 5.13 -23.25 14.38
C LYS A 175 5.87 -24.52 14.00
N THR A 176 7.16 -24.60 14.29
CA THR A 176 7.91 -25.85 14.23
C THR A 176 7.29 -26.79 15.26
N LYS A 177 6.78 -27.94 14.82
CA LYS A 177 6.37 -28.99 15.75
C LYS A 177 7.66 -29.49 16.42
N CYS A 178 7.80 -29.23 17.73
CA CYS A 178 8.76 -29.92 18.57
C CYS A 178 8.31 -31.37 18.79
#